data_AF-A0A1V4W809-F1
#
_entry.id   AF-A0A1V4W809-F1
#
_cell.length_a   1.000
_cell.length_b   1.000
_cell.length_c   1.000
_cell.angle_alpha   90.00
_cell.angle_beta   90.00
_cell.angle_gamma   90.00
#
_symmetry.space_group_name_H-M   'P 1'
#
loop_
_entity.id
_entity.type
_entity.pdbx_description
1 polymer ?
#
loop_
_entity_poly.entity_id
_entity_poly.type
_entity_poly.pdbx_seq_one_letter_code
_entity_poly.pdbx_strand_id
1 'polypeptide(L)'
;MDQVQSLEDRFHNEMLNVYKRALSECRHDARIFLRMVNEYGGLEAAKRLLREHGIQYGFEQLWKCDCLHLTMEALIIKHPWSTLFLDSEISIARKRLESLGYFTKTTGDDDSRRCPRCSEMVIIAGRTCGSCGYESDD
;
A
#
# COMPACT_ATOMS: atom_id res chain seq x y z
N MET A 1 35.56 -13.31 9.35
CA MET A 1 35.31 -12.65 8.06
C MET A 1 34.01 -11.89 8.24
N ASP A 2 34.10 -10.61 8.59
CA ASP A 2 32.93 -9.74 8.74
C ASP A 2 32.47 -9.39 7.33
N GLN A 3 31.50 -10.15 6.83
CA GLN A 3 30.87 -9.84 5.55
C GLN A 3 30.14 -8.52 5.77
N VAL A 4 30.66 -7.43 5.18
CA VAL A 4 29.94 -6.16 5.06
C VAL A 4 28.71 -6.48 4.23
N GLN A 5 27.61 -6.84 4.89
CA GLN A 5 26.36 -7.14 4.21
C GLN A 5 25.90 -5.86 3.54
N SER A 6 25.96 -5.83 2.22
CA SER A 6 25.46 -4.73 1.42
C SER A 6 23.98 -4.53 1.73
N LEU A 7 23.50 -3.30 1.57
CA LEU A 7 22.08 -2.98 1.71
C LEU A 7 21.21 -3.89 0.83
N GLU A 8 21.72 -4.28 -0.34
CA GLU A 8 21.08 -5.21 -1.27
C GLU A 8 20.95 -6.63 -0.71
N ASP A 9 22.00 -7.18 -0.08
CA ASP A 9 21.97 -8.50 0.58
C ASP A 9 20.99 -8.52 1.75
N ARG A 10 20.99 -7.44 2.55
CA ARG A 10 20.04 -7.33 3.66
C ARG A 10 18.60 -7.20 3.14
N PHE A 11 18.40 -6.45 2.06
CA PHE A 11 17.10 -6.34 1.40
C PHE A 11 16.63 -7.69 0.85
N HIS A 12 17.51 -8.45 0.21
CA HIS A 12 17.21 -9.80 -0.28
C HIS A 12 16.76 -10.73 0.86
N ASN A 13 17.51 -10.77 1.97
CA ASN A 13 17.14 -11.56 3.14
C ASN A 13 15.80 -11.12 3.74
N GLU A 14 15.57 -9.82 3.84
CA GLU A 14 14.31 -9.29 4.36
C GLU A 14 13.13 -9.63 3.46
N MET A 15 13.34 -9.67 2.14
CA MET A 15 12.32 -10.10 1.19
C MET A 15 11.91 -11.58 1.40
N LEU A 16 12.90 -12.44 1.61
CA LEU A 16 12.65 -13.86 1.94
C LEU A 16 11.96 -14.00 3.30
N ASN A 17 12.30 -13.15 4.27
CA ASN A 17 11.67 -13.13 5.58
C ASN A 17 10.19 -12.75 5.48
N VAL A 18 9.88 -11.69 4.73
CA VAL A 18 8.51 -11.26 4.47
C VAL A 18 7.70 -12.35 3.77
N TYR A 19 8.28 -13.05 2.79
CA TYR A 19 7.63 -14.21 2.17
C TYR A 19 7.29 -15.31 3.20
N LYS A 20 8.25 -15.69 4.05
CA LYS A 20 8.03 -16.72 5.08
C LYS A 20 6.93 -16.31 6.06
N ARG A 21 6.91 -15.04 6.45
CA ARG A 21 5.88 -14.47 7.32
C ARG A 21 4.51 -14.47 6.63
N ALA A 22 4.42 -14.02 5.39
CA ALA A 22 3.17 -14.07 4.62
C ALA A 22 2.65 -15.50 4.44
N LEU A 23 3.54 -16.48 4.26
CA LEU A 23 3.18 -17.89 4.19
C LEU A 23 2.70 -18.43 5.54
N SER A 24 3.36 -18.08 6.65
CA SER A 24 3.00 -18.56 7.99
C SER A 24 1.75 -17.89 8.56
N GLU A 25 1.65 -16.57 8.41
CA GLU A 25 0.59 -15.73 8.99
C GLU A 25 -0.68 -15.75 8.11
N CYS A 26 -0.50 -15.77 6.79
CA CYS A 26 -1.59 -15.54 5.82
C CYS A 26 -1.87 -16.75 4.92
N ARG A 27 -1.08 -17.84 5.06
CA ARG A 27 -1.10 -19.03 4.19
C ARG A 27 -1.05 -18.69 2.70
N HIS A 28 -0.41 -17.58 2.35
CA HIS A 28 -0.27 -17.14 0.98
C HIS A 28 1.04 -17.66 0.39
N ASP A 29 0.94 -18.54 -0.60
CA ASP A 29 2.09 -19.21 -1.21
C ASP A 29 2.44 -18.56 -2.55
N ALA A 30 3.15 -17.43 -2.48
CA ALA A 30 3.62 -16.69 -3.66
C ALA A 30 4.85 -17.36 -4.30
N ARG A 31 4.73 -18.60 -4.78
CA ARG A 31 5.87 -19.38 -5.32
C ARG A 31 6.62 -18.69 -6.45
N ILE A 32 5.89 -17.95 -7.29
CA ILE A 32 6.46 -17.19 -8.40
C ILE A 32 7.36 -16.06 -7.87
N PHE A 33 6.91 -15.36 -6.82
CA PHE A 33 7.72 -14.36 -6.14
C PHE A 33 9.00 -14.96 -5.56
N LEU A 34 8.90 -16.05 -4.79
CA LEU A 34 10.07 -16.72 -4.21
C LEU A 34 11.07 -17.15 -5.29
N ARG A 35 10.57 -17.70 -6.40
CA ARG A 35 11.41 -18.08 -7.55
C ARG A 35 12.14 -16.88 -8.13
N MET A 36 11.43 -15.78 -8.40
CA MET A 36 12.05 -14.56 -8.95
C MET A 36 13.11 -13.97 -8.03
N VAL A 37 12.87 -13.95 -6.72
CA VAL A 37 13.83 -13.44 -5.74
C VAL A 37 15.10 -14.32 -5.70
N ASN A 38 14.96 -15.63 -5.87
CA ASN A 38 16.09 -16.55 -5.89
C ASN A 38 16.86 -16.51 -7.23
N GLU A 39 16.15 -16.30 -8.35
CA GLU A 39 16.75 -16.28 -9.69
C GLU A 39 17.43 -14.94 -10.02
N TYR A 40 16.83 -13.81 -9.66
CA TYR A 40 17.32 -12.47 -10.01
C TYR A 40 17.89 -11.69 -8.82
N GLY A 41 17.69 -12.17 -7.59
CA GLY A 41 18.00 -11.41 -6.38
C GLY A 41 16.86 -10.49 -5.95
N GLY A 42 16.92 -10.01 -4.70
CA GLY A 42 15.84 -9.21 -4.11
C GLY A 42 15.62 -7.91 -4.88
N LEU A 43 16.67 -7.09 -5.04
CA LEU A 43 16.53 -5.78 -5.66
C LEU A 43 15.99 -5.86 -7.10
N GLU A 44 16.58 -6.72 -7.93
CA GLU A 44 16.20 -6.82 -9.34
C GLU A 44 14.79 -7.43 -9.51
N ALA A 45 14.42 -8.41 -8.67
CA ALA A 45 13.06 -8.96 -8.65
C ALA A 45 12.03 -7.89 -8.33
N ALA A 46 12.27 -7.04 -7.32
CA ALA A 46 11.39 -5.93 -6.99
C ALA A 46 11.23 -4.94 -8.16
N LYS A 47 12.34 -4.55 -8.79
CA LYS A 47 12.30 -3.62 -9.94
C LYS A 47 11.54 -4.19 -11.13
N ARG A 48 11.61 -5.50 -11.35
CA ARG A 48 10.84 -6.18 -12.41
C ARG A 48 9.35 -6.22 -12.06
N LEU A 49 9.01 -6.55 -10.82
CA LEU A 49 7.64 -6.58 -10.33
C LEU A 49 6.95 -5.20 -10.36
N LEU A 50 7.71 -4.12 -10.17
CA LEU A 50 7.21 -2.75 -10.32
C LEU A 50 6.98 -2.37 -11.79
N ARG A 51 7.82 -2.87 -12.70
CA ARG A 51 7.69 -2.64 -14.15
C ARG A 51 6.57 -3.48 -14.77
N GLU A 52 6.31 -4.66 -14.24
CA GLU A 52 5.22 -5.51 -14.71
C GLU A 52 3.87 -4.87 -14.35
N HIS A 53 3.07 -4.59 -15.38
CA HIS A 53 1.74 -4.01 -15.25
C HIS A 53 0.74 -5.10 -14.87
N GLY A 54 0.45 -5.23 -13.57
CA GLY A 54 -0.61 -6.09 -13.09
C GLY A 54 -0.53 -6.25 -11.58
N ILE A 55 -1.70 -6.29 -10.92
CA ILE A 55 -1.81 -6.83 -9.57
C ILE A 55 -1.33 -8.28 -9.67
N GLN A 56 -0.17 -8.59 -9.10
CA GLN A 56 0.33 -9.96 -9.08
C GLN A 56 -0.76 -10.83 -8.44
N TYR A 57 -1.26 -11.80 -9.20
CA TYR A 57 -2.32 -12.72 -8.79
C TYR A 57 -2.00 -13.25 -7.37
N GLY A 58 -2.75 -12.78 -6.36
CA GLY A 58 -2.47 -13.09 -4.94
C GLY A 58 -2.63 -11.93 -3.96
N PHE A 59 -2.58 -10.68 -4.45
CA PHE A 59 -2.74 -9.48 -3.60
C PHE A 59 -4.11 -9.35 -2.93
N GLU A 60 -5.19 -9.76 -3.60
CA GLU A 60 -6.53 -9.78 -3.00
C GLU A 60 -6.62 -10.75 -1.81
N GLN A 61 -5.84 -11.84 -1.83
CA GLN A 61 -5.83 -12.83 -0.76
C GLN A 61 -4.99 -12.34 0.42
N LEU A 62 -3.88 -11.63 0.14
CA LEU A 62 -3.09 -10.91 1.15
C LEU A 62 -3.90 -9.80 1.84
N TRP A 63 -4.73 -9.06 1.08
CA TRP A 63 -5.62 -8.04 1.61
C TRP A 63 -6.64 -8.63 2.60
N LYS A 64 -7.26 -9.76 2.27
CA LYS A 64 -8.21 -10.46 3.18
C LYS A 64 -7.58 -10.91 4.49
N CYS A 65 -6.26 -11.08 4.54
CA CYS A 65 -5.53 -11.50 5.73
C CYS A 65 -4.86 -10.33 6.49
N ASP A 66 -5.12 -9.07 6.11
CA ASP A 66 -4.45 -7.87 6.67
C ASP A 66 -2.90 -7.88 6.52
N CYS A 67 -2.41 -8.71 5.60
CA CYS A 67 -0.99 -8.97 5.40
C CYS A 67 -0.35 -8.03 4.38
N LEU A 68 -1.00 -6.92 4.04
CA LEU A 68 -0.47 -5.94 3.10
C LEU A 68 0.87 -5.34 3.58
N HIS A 69 1.09 -5.30 4.89
CA HIS A 69 2.36 -4.87 5.49
C HIS A 69 3.51 -5.87 5.25
N LEU A 70 3.19 -7.12 4.87
CA LEU A 70 4.12 -8.20 4.51
C LEU A 70 4.22 -8.35 2.99
N THR A 71 4.26 -7.22 2.28
CA THR A 71 4.46 -7.18 0.83
C THR A 71 5.78 -6.50 0.49
N MET A 72 6.27 -6.73 -0.73
CA MET A 72 7.47 -6.05 -1.20
C MET A 72 7.24 -4.52 -1.32
N GLU A 73 6.04 -4.07 -1.66
CA GLU A 73 5.69 -2.66 -1.77
C GLU A 73 5.84 -1.95 -0.43
N ALA A 74 5.39 -2.58 0.65
CA ALA A 74 5.55 -2.04 2.01
C ALA A 74 7.03 -1.97 2.41
N LEU A 75 7.83 -2.97 2.01
CA LEU A 75 9.28 -2.99 2.22
C LEU A 75 9.99 -1.87 1.47
N ILE A 76 9.67 -1.66 0.19
CA ILE A 76 10.29 -0.63 -0.67
C ILE A 76 10.12 0.77 -0.08
N ILE A 77 8.96 1.06 0.51
CA ILE A 77 8.66 2.38 1.09
C ILE A 77 9.39 2.57 2.43
N LYS A 78 9.81 1.49 3.09
CA LYS A 78 10.43 1.53 4.42
C LYS A 78 11.92 1.88 4.34
N HIS A 79 12.37 2.78 5.21
CA HIS A 79 13.78 3.05 5.40
C HIS A 79 14.48 1.85 6.08
N PRO A 80 15.70 1.45 5.69
CA PRO A 80 16.60 2.09 4.71
C PRO A 80 16.43 1.62 3.26
N TRP A 81 15.51 0.70 2.97
CA TRP A 81 15.39 0.08 1.64
C TRP A 81 14.96 1.07 0.57
N SER A 82 14.17 2.08 0.93
CA SER A 82 13.76 3.15 0.03
C SER A 82 14.93 3.83 -0.69
N THR A 83 16.14 3.84 -0.12
CA THR A 83 17.32 4.45 -0.77
C THR A 83 17.85 3.64 -1.96
N LEU A 84 17.42 2.38 -2.11
CA LEU A 84 17.81 1.50 -3.22
C LEU A 84 16.91 1.67 -4.46
N PHE A 85 15.79 2.37 -4.31
CA PHE A 85 14.76 2.57 -5.32
C PHE A 85 14.64 4.04 -5.71
N LEU A 86 14.16 4.29 -6.92
CA LEU A 86 13.84 5.63 -7.37
C LEU A 86 12.51 6.12 -6.77
N ASP A 87 12.35 7.43 -6.64
CA ASP A 87 11.09 8.06 -6.22
C ASP A 87 9.89 7.62 -7.09
N SER A 88 10.12 7.43 -8.40
CA SER A 88 9.11 6.89 -9.32
C SER A 88 8.69 5.46 -8.97
N GLU A 89 9.65 4.62 -8.58
CA GLU A 89 9.41 3.22 -8.18
C GLU A 89 8.66 3.15 -6.85
N ILE A 90 9.08 3.96 -5.87
CA ILE A 90 8.40 4.10 -4.57
C ILE A 90 6.97 4.62 -4.77
N SER A 91 6.77 5.57 -5.68
CA SER A 91 5.45 6.11 -5.99
C SER A 91 4.53 5.05 -6.59
N ILE A 92 5.04 4.14 -7.44
CA ILE A 92 4.27 3.02 -7.97
C ILE A 92 3.88 2.06 -6.84
N ALA A 93 4.84 1.69 -5.98
CA ALA A 93 4.59 0.82 -4.82
C ALA A 93 3.53 1.41 -3.88
N ARG A 94 3.63 2.72 -3.60
CA ARG A 94 2.66 3.44 -2.78
C ARG A 94 1.27 3.44 -3.42
N LYS A 95 1.16 3.78 -4.70
CA LYS A 95 -0.12 3.77 -5.43
C LYS A 95 -0.79 2.40 -5.42
N ARG A 96 -0.02 1.31 -5.56
CA ARG A 96 -0.55 -0.06 -5.47
C ARG A 96 -1.15 -0.36 -4.09
N LEU A 97 -0.45 0.02 -3.03
CA LEU A 97 -0.95 -0.12 -1.65
C LEU A 97 -2.16 0.78 -1.36
N GLU A 98 -2.17 2.01 -1.88
CA GLU A 98 -3.31 2.94 -1.78
C GLU A 98 -4.55 2.39 -2.49
N SER A 99 -4.39 1.81 -3.68
CA SER A 99 -5.48 1.17 -4.43
C SER A 99 -6.14 0.01 -3.66
N LEU A 100 -5.47 -0.54 -2.66
CA LEU A 100 -5.95 -1.62 -1.80
C LEU A 100 -6.41 -1.13 -0.41
N GLY A 101 -6.37 0.18 -0.16
CA GLY A 101 -6.78 0.77 1.11
C GLY A 101 -5.75 0.65 2.23
N TYR A 102 -4.47 0.36 1.94
CA TYR A 102 -3.45 0.19 2.99
C TYR A 102 -3.21 1.47 3.81
N PHE A 103 -3.18 2.62 3.14
CA PHE A 103 -2.98 3.93 3.79
C PHE A 103 -4.29 4.60 4.19
N THR A 104 -5.45 3.98 3.91
CA THR A 104 -6.76 4.57 4.23
C THR A 104 -7.13 4.27 5.69
N LYS A 105 -6.34 4.79 6.63
CA LYS A 105 -6.83 5.04 7.98
C LYS A 105 -6.69 6.54 8.25
N THR A 106 -7.83 7.15 8.58
CA THR A 106 -8.12 8.58 8.78
C THR A 106 -8.04 9.42 7.50
N THR A 107 -9.13 9.98 6.97
CA THR A 107 -10.40 10.41 7.57
C THR A 107 -11.59 9.92 6.74
N GLY A 108 -12.63 9.44 7.43
CA GLY A 108 -13.97 9.71 6.94
C GLY A 108 -14.12 11.23 6.86
N ASP A 109 -14.23 11.73 5.64
CA ASP A 109 -14.83 13.01 5.26
C ASP A 109 -15.25 12.78 3.79
N ASP A 110 -16.24 11.94 3.49
CA ASP A 110 -17.68 12.21 3.64
C ASP A 110 -18.00 13.46 4.46
N ASP A 111 -17.88 14.64 3.84
CA ASP A 111 -18.73 15.77 4.23
C ASP A 111 -18.92 16.89 3.19
N SER A 112 -19.23 16.57 1.94
CA SER A 112 -19.96 17.54 1.10
C SER A 112 -21.44 17.66 1.51
N ARG A 113 -21.76 17.45 2.81
CA ARG A 113 -23.12 17.44 3.37
C ARG A 113 -23.30 18.21 4.69
N ARG A 114 -22.28 18.82 5.31
CA ARG A 114 -22.54 19.85 6.34
C ARG A 114 -22.66 21.21 5.69
N CYS A 115 -23.56 21.98 6.26
CA CYS A 115 -23.64 23.40 5.98
C CYS A 115 -22.34 24.08 6.46
N PRO A 116 -21.65 24.89 5.61
CA PRO A 116 -20.41 25.57 5.97
C PRO A 116 -20.58 26.60 7.12
N ARG A 117 -21.83 26.85 7.55
CA ARG A 117 -22.15 27.84 8.57
C ARG A 117 -22.42 27.25 9.96
N CYS A 118 -22.77 25.97 10.09
CA CYS A 118 -23.18 25.41 11.39
C CYS A 118 -22.74 23.97 11.68
N SER A 119 -22.01 23.32 10.77
CA SER A 119 -21.42 21.97 10.99
C SER A 119 -22.41 20.85 11.39
N GLU A 120 -23.72 21.07 11.24
CA GLU A 120 -24.77 20.10 11.55
C GLU A 120 -25.14 19.27 10.30
N MET A 121 -25.42 17.97 10.47
CA MET A 121 -25.67 17.03 9.34
C MET A 121 -26.98 17.37 8.61
N VAL A 122 -26.94 17.59 7.28
CA VAL A 122 -28.12 17.94 6.48
C VAL A 122 -28.91 16.68 6.08
N ILE A 123 -30.18 16.60 6.48
CA ILE A 123 -31.11 15.53 6.06
C ILE A 123 -31.90 16.00 4.82
N ILE A 124 -31.41 15.58 3.64
CA ILE A 124 -32.15 15.18 2.41
C ILE A 124 -32.88 16.27 1.57
N ALA A 125 -32.62 16.19 0.25
CA ALA A 125 -33.43 16.63 -0.91
C ALA A 125 -34.15 18.00 -0.85
N GLY A 126 -33.38 19.09 -0.90
CA GLY A 126 -33.93 20.43 -1.16
C GLY A 126 -33.13 21.56 -0.51
N ARG A 127 -31.85 21.71 -0.89
CA ARG A 127 -30.94 22.88 -0.81
C ARG A 127 -31.09 23.94 0.31
N THR A 128 -31.67 23.61 1.46
CA THR A 128 -31.79 24.55 2.59
C THR A 128 -31.37 23.85 3.89
N CYS A 129 -30.52 24.51 4.68
CA CYS A 129 -30.17 23.99 6.00
C CYS A 129 -31.26 24.37 7.01
N GLY A 130 -31.98 23.39 7.57
CA GLY A 130 -33.10 23.62 8.49
C GLY A 130 -32.75 24.39 9.79
N SER A 131 -31.49 24.35 10.22
CA SER A 131 -31.04 25.01 11.47
C SER A 131 -30.54 26.45 11.26
N CYS A 132 -29.95 26.77 10.10
CA CYS A 132 -29.37 28.10 9.83
C CYS A 132 -29.97 28.82 8.62
N GLY A 133 -30.89 28.19 7.89
CA GLY A 133 -31.59 28.76 6.73
C GLY A 133 -30.70 29.06 5.52
N TYR A 134 -29.48 28.51 5.45
CA TYR A 134 -28.58 28.76 4.32
C TYR A 134 -29.10 28.09 3.05
N GLU A 135 -29.35 28.90 2.02
CA GLU A 135 -29.60 28.48 0.64
C GLU A 135 -28.33 28.76 -0.19
N SER A 136 -27.89 27.81 -1.02
CA SER A 136 -26.81 28.07 -1.97
C SER A 136 -27.39 28.68 -3.25
N ASP A 137 -27.16 29.98 -3.45
CA ASP A 137 -27.32 30.63 -4.76
C ASP A 137 -26.25 30.10 -5.73
N ASP A 138 -26.68 29.67 -6.92
CA ASP A 138 -25.80 29.32 -8.05
C ASP A 138 -25.17 30.58 -8.66
#